data_AF-A0A1I5VKK6-F1
#
_entry.id   AF-A0A1I5VKK6-F1
#
_cell.length_a   1.000
_cell.length_b   1.000
_cell.length_c   1.000
_cell.angle_alpha   90.00
_cell.angle_beta   90.00
_cell.angle_gamma   90.00
#
_symmetry.space_group_name_H-M   'P 1'
#
loop_
_entity.id
_entity.type
_entity.pdbx_description
1 polymer ?
#
loop_
_entity_poly.entity_id
_entity_poly.type
_entity_poly.pdbx_seq_one_letter_code
_entity_poly.pdbx_strand_id
1 'polypeptide(L)'
;MSTTFNNRVFGCVVIKSINSNYNADFTHQPRTLPDGTVYATDKALKYSIRNYIRKAFSDENIFYFKTLSAEMQPRTLDETYESIFGKYTEVKGKDAESQLRKVVLKNLLTCLDVRLFGGTYAGKTNLSIHGPVQITHGIDQYNLGQIYSEQIMSPFRNPGEKNADSTMTTLGSQSKLSEGHYVHGFSVNPHNITDHVKLSDGTALQSTDIDKLKTGLSRGVTFYDSAAKSGSENEMMLWVQLKEGSMIVLPSFVELVKIKADKSIDLSAIAEILERNHIATHVEKIELVYDKTATTIVGIPTGTIITDINQ
;
A
#
# COMPACT_ATOMS: atom_id res chain seq x y z
N MET A 1 -5.02 9.14 -24.84
CA MET A 1 -6.30 8.81 -24.19
C MET A 1 -6.04 7.63 -23.27
N SER A 2 -6.50 7.67 -22.02
CA SER A 2 -6.33 6.53 -21.10
C SER A 2 -7.32 5.42 -21.48
N THR A 3 -6.86 4.17 -21.42
CA THR A 3 -7.67 2.97 -21.71
C THR A 3 -8.04 2.26 -20.43
N THR A 4 -9.22 1.64 -20.38
CA THR A 4 -9.62 0.79 -19.24
C THR A 4 -8.65 -0.39 -19.09
N PHE A 5 -8.24 -0.68 -17.86
CA PHE A 5 -7.37 -1.81 -17.54
C PHE A 5 -8.22 -3.02 -17.09
N ASN A 6 -8.20 -4.10 -17.88
CA ASN A 6 -9.02 -5.29 -17.66
C ASN A 6 -8.21 -6.54 -17.22
N ASN A 7 -6.89 -6.44 -17.20
CA ASN A 7 -6.02 -7.57 -16.88
C ASN A 7 -6.00 -7.89 -15.40
N ARG A 8 -5.82 -9.17 -15.08
CA ARG A 8 -5.54 -9.62 -13.70
C ARG A 8 -4.04 -9.67 -13.46
N VAL A 9 -3.65 -9.34 -12.25
CA VAL A 9 -2.24 -9.24 -11.85
C VAL A 9 -2.02 -9.95 -10.54
N PHE A 10 -0.89 -10.62 -10.43
CA PHE A 10 -0.34 -11.15 -9.19
C PHE A 10 1.07 -10.59 -9.01
N GLY A 11 1.47 -10.34 -7.78
CA GLY A 11 2.78 -9.77 -7.53
C GLY A 11 3.15 -9.75 -6.06
N CYS A 12 4.34 -9.25 -5.81
CA CYS A 12 4.80 -8.95 -4.47
C CYS A 12 5.69 -7.70 -4.45
N VAL A 13 5.76 -7.08 -3.29
CA VAL A 13 6.70 -6.01 -2.96
C VAL A 13 7.51 -6.47 -1.76
N VAL A 14 8.83 -6.32 -1.81
CA VAL A 14 9.69 -6.49 -0.65
C VAL A 14 10.06 -5.13 -0.12
N ILE A 15 9.83 -4.93 1.18
CA ILE A 15 10.23 -3.74 1.91
C ILE A 15 11.36 -4.13 2.85
N LYS A 16 12.54 -3.57 2.63
CA LYS A 16 13.66 -3.71 3.55
C LYS A 16 13.52 -2.68 4.66
N SER A 17 13.89 -3.06 5.88
CA SER A 17 13.86 -2.18 7.04
C SER A 17 15.12 -2.41 7.87
N ILE A 18 16.05 -1.47 7.85
CA ILE A 18 17.31 -1.52 8.61
C ILE A 18 17.27 -0.46 9.70
N ASN A 19 17.47 -0.86 10.96
CA ASN A 19 17.43 0.02 12.13
C ASN A 19 16.21 0.96 12.14
N SER A 20 15.06 0.41 11.73
CA SER A 20 13.83 1.15 11.46
C SER A 20 12.62 0.38 11.97
N ASN A 21 11.50 1.10 12.15
CA ASN A 21 10.22 0.53 12.53
C ASN A 21 9.18 0.79 11.43
N TYR A 22 9.21 -0.06 10.40
CA TYR A 22 8.34 0.04 9.24
C TYR A 22 6.85 0.07 9.63
N ASN A 23 6.42 -0.82 10.52
CA ASN A 23 5.06 -0.85 11.05
C ASN A 23 5.00 -1.21 12.55
N ALA A 24 4.77 -0.18 13.36
CA ALA A 24 4.57 -0.33 14.79
C ALA A 24 3.16 -0.83 15.16
N ASP A 25 3.06 -1.49 16.31
CA ASP A 25 1.81 -1.74 17.03
C ASP A 25 1.42 -0.55 17.94
N PHE A 26 0.38 -0.73 18.76
CA PHE A 26 -0.08 0.32 19.68
C PHE A 26 0.85 0.55 20.88
N THR A 27 1.82 -0.33 21.10
CA THR A 27 2.88 -0.19 22.11
C THR A 27 4.18 0.37 21.53
N HIS A 28 4.15 0.80 20.27
CA HIS A 28 5.29 1.31 19.50
C HIS A 28 6.36 0.28 19.16
N GLN A 29 6.12 -1.01 19.41
CA GLN A 29 7.01 -2.09 18.99
C GLN A 29 6.79 -2.43 17.52
N PRO A 30 7.82 -2.87 16.77
CA PRO A 30 7.59 -3.58 15.51
C PRO A 30 6.57 -4.69 15.73
N ARG A 31 5.59 -4.82 14.84
CA ARG A 31 4.52 -5.82 14.98
C ARG A 31 5.09 -7.22 14.89
N THR A 32 4.81 -8.04 15.91
CA THR A 32 5.36 -9.40 16.03
C THR A 32 4.24 -10.39 16.35
N LEU A 33 4.27 -11.55 15.70
CA LEU A 33 3.40 -12.68 16.00
C LEU A 33 3.86 -13.38 17.30
N PRO A 34 2.99 -14.21 17.93
CA PRO A 34 3.37 -14.93 19.14
C PRO A 34 4.60 -15.85 18.99
N ASP A 35 4.91 -16.29 17.77
CA ASP A 35 6.07 -17.12 17.45
C ASP A 35 7.37 -16.32 17.21
N GLY A 36 7.32 -14.99 17.31
CA GLY A 36 8.46 -14.10 17.08
C GLY A 36 8.57 -13.56 15.65
N THR A 37 7.73 -14.00 14.72
CA THR A 37 7.75 -13.52 13.32
C THR A 37 7.33 -12.06 13.26
N VAL A 38 8.19 -11.19 12.73
CA VAL A 38 7.87 -9.77 12.54
C VAL A 38 7.03 -9.61 11.26
N TYR A 39 5.99 -8.78 11.32
CA TYR A 39 5.12 -8.54 10.18
C TYR A 39 4.70 -7.07 10.07
N ALA A 40 4.13 -6.71 8.93
CA ALA A 40 3.52 -5.41 8.68
C ALA A 40 2.11 -5.60 8.12
N THR A 41 1.19 -4.75 8.53
CA THR A 41 -0.18 -4.76 8.00
C THR A 41 -0.22 -4.28 6.56
N ASP A 42 -1.22 -4.70 5.80
CA ASP A 42 -1.44 -4.19 4.44
C ASP A 42 -1.70 -2.68 4.44
N LYS A 43 -2.20 -2.14 5.55
CA LYS A 43 -2.48 -0.72 5.74
C LYS A 43 -1.21 0.13 5.75
N ALA A 44 -0.08 -0.40 6.23
CA ALA A 44 1.19 0.30 6.21
C ALA A 44 1.64 0.60 4.76
N LEU A 45 1.58 -0.41 3.90
CA LEU A 45 1.91 -0.26 2.47
C LEU A 45 0.85 0.58 1.72
N LYS A 46 -0.45 0.35 1.96
CA LYS A 46 -1.51 1.18 1.35
C LYS A 46 -1.37 2.66 1.74
N TYR A 47 -1.00 2.95 2.98
CA TYR A 47 -0.79 4.32 3.44
C TYR A 47 0.41 4.97 2.74
N SER A 48 1.53 4.26 2.59
CA SER A 48 2.72 4.79 1.92
C SER A 48 2.44 5.07 0.43
N ILE A 49 1.69 4.19 -0.25
CA ILE A 49 1.22 4.38 -1.63
C ILE A 49 0.34 5.64 -1.72
N ARG A 50 -0.68 5.76 -0.85
CA ARG A 50 -1.56 6.95 -0.83
C ARG A 50 -0.78 8.24 -0.59
N ASN A 51 0.18 8.21 0.35
CA ASN A 51 1.01 9.36 0.66
C ASN A 51 1.87 9.78 -0.55
N TYR A 52 2.51 8.81 -1.20
CA TYR A 52 3.31 9.06 -2.41
C TYR A 52 2.44 9.68 -3.50
N ILE A 53 1.31 9.06 -3.83
CA ILE A 53 0.43 9.53 -4.90
C ILE A 53 -0.04 10.95 -4.63
N ARG A 54 -0.51 11.23 -3.40
CA ARG A 54 -0.97 12.57 -3.00
C ARG A 54 0.11 13.64 -3.16
N LYS A 55 1.38 13.29 -3.03
CA LYS A 55 2.52 14.23 -3.10
C LYS A 55 3.08 14.35 -4.51
N ALA A 56 3.08 13.27 -5.29
CA ALA A 56 3.65 13.21 -6.63
C ALA A 56 2.66 13.60 -7.74
N PHE A 57 1.36 13.40 -7.54
CA PHE A 57 0.32 13.63 -8.54
C PHE A 57 -0.73 14.60 -8.01
N SER A 58 -0.54 15.90 -8.27
CA SER A 58 -1.42 16.97 -7.79
C SER A 58 -2.82 16.95 -8.41
N ASP A 59 -2.99 16.24 -9.52
CA ASP A 59 -4.25 16.03 -10.24
C ASP A 59 -5.12 14.92 -9.61
N GLU A 60 -4.58 14.13 -8.69
CA GLU A 60 -5.27 12.99 -8.11
C GLU A 60 -5.89 13.29 -6.75
N ASN A 61 -7.16 12.89 -6.60
CA ASN A 61 -7.85 12.92 -5.32
C ASN A 61 -7.62 11.61 -4.55
N ILE A 62 -7.26 11.74 -3.27
CA ILE A 62 -7.09 10.62 -2.33
C ILE A 62 -8.07 10.80 -1.17
N PHE A 63 -9.09 9.94 -1.13
CA PHE A 63 -10.22 10.08 -0.22
C PHE A 63 -9.91 9.55 1.18
N TYR A 64 -9.38 8.33 1.29
CA TYR A 64 -9.10 7.68 2.57
C TYR A 64 -7.72 8.09 3.10
N PHE A 65 -7.56 9.40 3.32
CA PHE A 65 -6.37 9.97 3.92
C PHE A 65 -6.76 11.04 4.93
N LYS A 66 -6.14 11.02 6.12
CA LYS A 66 -6.44 11.97 7.18
C LYS A 66 -6.16 13.40 6.70
N THR A 67 -7.18 14.24 6.76
CA THR A 67 -7.07 15.69 6.56
C THR A 67 -7.69 16.42 7.75
N LEU A 68 -7.29 17.67 7.97
CA LEU A 68 -7.74 18.50 9.08
C LEU A 68 -8.65 19.63 8.57
N SER A 69 -9.68 19.98 9.36
CA SER A 69 -10.49 21.18 9.18
C SER A 69 -9.68 22.44 9.53
N ALA A 70 -10.29 23.62 9.34
CA ALA A 70 -9.67 24.89 9.73
C ALA A 70 -9.41 24.97 11.25
N GLU A 71 -10.21 24.26 12.04
CA GLU A 71 -10.13 24.10 13.50
C GLU A 71 -9.15 22.99 13.91
N MET A 72 -8.32 22.50 12.97
CA MET A 72 -7.30 21.47 13.18
C MET A 72 -7.86 20.11 13.66
N GLN A 73 -9.16 19.85 13.41
CA GLN A 73 -9.81 18.58 13.74
C GLN A 73 -9.81 17.62 12.56
N PRO A 74 -9.65 16.31 12.76
CA PRO A 74 -9.82 15.33 11.68
C PRO A 74 -11.22 15.43 11.05
N ARG A 75 -11.29 15.56 9.72
CA ARG A 75 -12.56 15.60 9.00
C ARG A 75 -13.32 14.27 9.11
N THR A 76 -14.64 14.35 9.21
CA THR A 76 -15.57 13.23 9.01
C THR A 76 -15.61 12.78 7.54
N LEU A 77 -16.28 11.66 7.24
CA LEU A 77 -16.46 11.20 5.86
C LEU A 77 -17.25 12.23 5.02
N ASP A 78 -18.32 12.81 5.57
CA ASP A 78 -19.14 13.79 4.87
C ASP A 78 -18.38 15.10 4.66
N GLU A 79 -17.63 15.59 5.65
CA GLU A 79 -16.78 16.78 5.48
C GLU A 79 -15.65 16.55 4.48
N THR A 80 -15.08 15.34 4.44
CA THR A 80 -14.06 14.98 3.45
C THR A 80 -14.66 14.98 2.05
N TYR A 81 -15.85 14.37 1.90
CA TYR A 81 -16.60 14.40 0.65
C TYR A 81 -16.88 15.82 0.18
N GLU A 82 -17.44 16.68 1.05
CA GLU A 82 -17.76 18.05 0.69
C GLU A 82 -16.51 18.90 0.39
N SER A 83 -15.37 18.57 1.00
CA SER A 83 -14.11 19.27 0.71
C SER A 83 -13.54 18.96 -0.68
N ILE A 84 -13.87 17.79 -1.25
CA ILE A 84 -13.39 17.35 -2.57
C ILE A 84 -14.41 17.66 -3.67
N PHE A 85 -15.70 17.41 -3.39
CA PHE A 85 -16.77 17.45 -4.41
C PHE A 85 -17.76 18.60 -4.23
N GLY A 86 -17.68 19.34 -3.13
CA GLY A 86 -18.69 20.31 -2.73
C GLY A 86 -19.93 19.66 -2.12
N LYS A 87 -20.97 20.47 -1.89
CA LYS A 87 -22.21 20.03 -1.24
C LYS A 87 -22.91 18.94 -2.05
N TYR A 88 -23.58 18.03 -1.33
CA TYR A 88 -24.45 17.03 -1.95
C TYR A 88 -25.52 17.64 -2.83
N THR A 89 -25.76 17.02 -3.99
CA THR A 89 -26.91 17.32 -4.83
C THR A 89 -28.21 17.05 -4.08
N GLU A 90 -29.12 18.02 -4.08
CA GLU A 90 -30.47 17.81 -3.55
C GLU A 90 -31.22 16.80 -4.42
N VAL A 91 -31.63 15.70 -3.81
CA VAL A 91 -32.46 14.66 -4.42
C VAL A 91 -33.82 14.66 -3.72
N LYS A 92 -34.90 14.63 -4.50
CA LYS A 92 -36.29 14.65 -3.99
C LYS A 92 -37.10 13.53 -4.62
N GLY A 93 -38.12 13.06 -3.92
CA GLY A 93 -39.02 11.99 -4.39
C GLY A 93 -38.70 10.61 -3.82
N LYS A 94 -39.46 9.61 -4.26
CA LYS A 94 -39.42 8.23 -3.70
C LYS A 94 -38.08 7.53 -3.90
N ASP A 95 -37.31 7.90 -4.93
CA ASP A 95 -36.01 7.28 -5.26
C ASP A 95 -34.80 8.10 -4.78
N ALA A 96 -35.01 9.14 -3.97
CA ALA A 96 -33.97 10.08 -3.58
C ALA A 96 -32.72 9.40 -3.00
N GLU A 97 -32.89 8.41 -2.12
CA GLU A 97 -31.77 7.69 -1.50
C GLU A 97 -30.91 6.93 -2.53
N SER A 98 -31.55 6.24 -3.47
CA SER A 98 -30.87 5.50 -4.54
C SER A 98 -30.11 6.44 -5.47
N GLN A 99 -30.69 7.59 -5.81
CA GLN A 99 -30.04 8.61 -6.63
C GLN A 99 -28.83 9.22 -5.92
N LEU A 100 -28.96 9.56 -4.62
CA LEU A 100 -27.84 10.04 -3.82
C LEU A 100 -26.72 9.01 -3.78
N ARG A 101 -27.05 7.73 -3.56
CA ARG A 101 -26.08 6.64 -3.50
C ARG A 101 -25.31 6.49 -4.80
N LYS A 102 -25.97 6.60 -5.95
CA LYS A 102 -25.33 6.58 -7.28
C LYS A 102 -24.40 7.79 -7.49
N VAL A 103 -24.84 8.99 -7.13
CA VAL A 103 -24.03 10.22 -7.25
C VAL A 103 -22.79 10.14 -6.36
N VAL A 104 -22.94 9.74 -5.10
CA VAL A 104 -21.82 9.57 -4.18
C VAL A 104 -20.86 8.51 -4.70
N LEU A 105 -21.36 7.36 -5.17
CA LEU A 105 -20.51 6.30 -5.74
C LEU A 105 -19.73 6.79 -6.97
N LYS A 106 -20.39 7.50 -7.87
CA LYS A 106 -19.76 8.09 -9.06
C LYS A 106 -18.60 9.01 -8.67
N ASN A 107 -18.83 9.89 -7.70
CA ASN A 107 -17.82 10.82 -7.20
C ASN A 107 -16.67 10.10 -6.50
N LEU A 108 -16.96 9.12 -5.63
CA LEU A 108 -15.92 8.33 -4.97
C LEU A 108 -15.03 7.58 -5.96
N LEU A 109 -15.59 7.07 -7.07
CA LEU A 109 -14.82 6.44 -8.15
C LEU A 109 -13.95 7.43 -8.95
N THR A 110 -14.03 8.75 -8.71
CA THR A 110 -13.05 9.70 -9.25
C THR A 110 -11.77 9.79 -8.39
N CYS A 111 -11.81 9.33 -7.15
CA CYS A 111 -10.62 9.24 -6.28
C CYS A 111 -9.80 7.98 -6.61
N LEU A 112 -8.51 8.15 -6.89
CA LEU A 112 -7.63 7.06 -7.29
C LEU A 112 -7.51 5.97 -6.23
N ASP A 113 -7.42 6.34 -4.95
CA ASP A 113 -7.30 5.36 -3.87
C ASP A 113 -8.57 4.53 -3.67
N VAL A 114 -9.75 5.06 -4.03
CA VAL A 114 -11.01 4.31 -4.05
C VAL A 114 -11.04 3.38 -5.27
N ARG A 115 -10.63 3.86 -6.46
CA ARG A 115 -10.53 3.00 -7.66
C ARG A 115 -9.52 1.86 -7.50
N LEU A 116 -8.48 2.04 -6.69
CA LEU A 116 -7.47 1.02 -6.41
C LEU A 116 -7.86 0.12 -5.24
N PHE A 117 -8.13 0.70 -4.06
CA PHE A 117 -8.25 -0.05 -2.81
C PHE A 117 -9.69 -0.20 -2.31
N GLY A 118 -10.65 0.50 -2.94
CA GLY A 118 -12.01 0.58 -2.48
C GLY A 118 -12.13 1.28 -1.12
N GLY A 119 -13.23 1.03 -0.44
CA GLY A 119 -13.47 1.57 0.89
C GLY A 119 -14.94 1.53 1.30
N THR A 120 -15.17 1.72 2.60
CA THR A 120 -16.50 1.85 3.17
C THR A 120 -16.82 3.31 3.39
N TYR A 121 -17.91 3.78 2.79
CA TYR A 121 -18.48 5.10 3.02
C TYR A 121 -19.74 4.94 3.87
N ALA A 122 -19.70 5.44 5.11
CA ALA A 122 -20.81 5.39 6.06
C ALA A 122 -21.11 6.80 6.57
N GLY A 123 -21.43 7.70 5.64
CA GLY A 123 -21.83 9.09 5.92
C GLY A 123 -23.31 9.29 5.61
N LYS A 124 -23.64 10.30 4.80
CA LYS A 124 -25.00 10.59 4.33
C LYS A 124 -25.68 9.45 3.54
N THR A 125 -24.89 8.51 3.03
CA THR A 125 -25.35 7.24 2.45
C THR A 125 -24.37 6.13 2.81
N ASN A 126 -24.70 4.88 2.46
CA ASN A 126 -23.91 3.71 2.78
C ASN A 126 -23.41 3.00 1.50
N LEU A 127 -22.10 2.96 1.33
CA LEU A 127 -21.44 2.25 0.22
C LEU A 127 -20.32 1.38 0.78
N SER A 128 -20.22 0.17 0.25
CA SER A 128 -19.07 -0.71 0.43
C SER A 128 -18.52 -1.02 -0.96
N ILE A 129 -17.30 -0.58 -1.23
CA ILE A 129 -16.63 -0.74 -2.52
C ILE A 129 -15.47 -1.70 -2.29
N HIS A 130 -15.51 -2.86 -2.93
CA HIS A 130 -14.41 -3.81 -2.91
C HIS A 130 -13.39 -3.40 -3.98
N GLY A 131 -12.22 -2.92 -3.57
CA GLY A 131 -11.20 -2.43 -4.51
C GLY A 131 -10.59 -3.55 -5.37
N PRO A 132 -10.11 -3.22 -6.59
CA PRO A 132 -9.36 -4.15 -7.42
C PRO A 132 -8.05 -4.63 -6.80
N VAL A 133 -7.37 -3.78 -6.02
CA VAL A 133 -6.05 -4.08 -5.46
C VAL A 133 -6.17 -4.60 -4.03
N GLN A 134 -5.85 -5.89 -3.86
CA GLN A 134 -5.78 -6.54 -2.55
C GLN A 134 -4.32 -6.81 -2.20
N ILE A 135 -3.89 -6.33 -1.04
CA ILE A 135 -2.52 -6.45 -0.52
C ILE A 135 -2.60 -7.27 0.77
N THR A 136 -1.68 -8.22 0.94
CA THR A 136 -1.59 -9.05 2.15
C THR A 136 -0.81 -8.34 3.26
N HIS A 137 -0.83 -8.91 4.46
CA HIS A 137 0.22 -8.60 5.43
C HIS A 137 1.59 -8.92 4.83
N GLY A 138 2.58 -8.09 5.17
CA GLY A 138 3.97 -8.28 4.81
C GLY A 138 4.64 -9.10 5.88
N ILE A 139 5.21 -10.24 5.53
CA ILE A 139 5.89 -11.11 6.50
C ILE A 139 7.39 -10.92 6.33
N ASP A 140 8.12 -10.75 7.43
CA ASP A 140 9.59 -10.77 7.39
C ASP A 140 10.06 -12.17 6.99
N GLN A 141 10.69 -12.28 5.82
CA GLN A 141 11.24 -13.54 5.33
C GLN A 141 12.72 -13.72 5.69
N TYR A 142 13.36 -12.72 6.33
CA TYR A 142 14.76 -12.81 6.78
C TYR A 142 14.88 -13.46 8.16
N ASN A 143 14.00 -13.13 9.12
CA ASN A 143 13.90 -13.77 10.45
C ASN A 143 15.17 -13.77 11.32
N LEU A 144 16.22 -13.04 10.93
CA LEU A 144 17.45 -12.86 11.72
C LEU A 144 17.51 -11.49 12.43
N GLY A 145 16.53 -10.62 12.18
CA GLY A 145 16.41 -9.32 12.81
C GLY A 145 16.18 -9.39 14.31
N GLN A 146 16.75 -8.43 15.04
CA GLN A 146 16.54 -8.26 16.48
C GLN A 146 15.76 -6.97 16.74
N ILE A 147 14.73 -7.05 17.57
CA ILE A 147 14.03 -5.87 18.06
C ILE A 147 14.82 -5.31 19.24
N TYR A 148 15.15 -4.04 19.17
CA TYR A 148 15.82 -3.32 20.26
C TYR A 148 15.15 -1.99 20.52
N SER A 149 15.38 -1.43 21.70
CA SER A 149 14.87 -0.12 22.09
C SER A 149 16.01 0.81 22.48
N GLU A 150 15.88 2.07 22.12
CA GLU A 150 16.83 3.12 22.44
C GLU A 150 16.11 4.28 23.15
N GLN A 151 16.78 4.90 24.11
CA GLN A 151 16.28 6.09 24.78
C GLN A 151 16.68 7.34 24.01
N ILE A 152 15.73 8.26 23.84
CA ILE A 152 15.92 9.50 23.10
C ILE A 152 15.56 10.67 24.01
N MET A 153 16.42 11.67 24.06
CA MET A 153 16.23 12.84 24.90
C MET A 153 15.57 13.97 24.10
N SER A 154 14.44 14.50 24.59
CA SER A 154 13.82 15.70 24.01
C SER A 154 14.64 16.94 24.38
N PRO A 155 14.98 17.85 23.45
CA PRO A 155 15.74 19.06 23.78
C PRO A 155 14.93 20.10 24.58
N PHE A 156 13.65 19.84 24.86
CA PHE A 156 12.75 20.75 25.55
C PHE A 156 12.49 20.33 26.99
N ARG A 157 12.41 21.33 27.87
CA ARG A 157 12.05 21.18 29.28
C ARG A 157 10.64 20.62 29.43
N ASN A 158 10.43 19.71 30.36
CA ASN A 158 9.10 19.21 30.69
C ASN A 158 8.31 20.25 31.51
N PRO A 159 7.16 20.77 31.05
CA PRO A 159 6.37 21.74 31.80
C PRO A 159 5.56 21.12 32.96
N GLY A 160 5.51 19.79 33.06
CA GLY A 160 4.62 19.05 33.97
C GLY A 160 5.13 18.80 35.39
N GLU A 161 6.41 18.99 35.69
CA GLU A 161 6.98 18.68 37.02
C GLU A 161 7.47 19.94 37.75
N LYS A 162 6.87 20.24 38.90
CA LYS A 162 7.19 21.39 39.77
C LYS A 162 8.28 21.10 40.80
N ASN A 163 9.36 20.41 40.43
CA ASN A 163 10.53 20.19 41.32
C ASN A 163 11.79 20.89 40.79
N ALA A 164 12.78 21.17 41.64
CA ALA A 164 13.99 21.89 41.25
C ALA A 164 14.85 21.17 40.18
N ASP A 165 14.68 19.85 40.03
CA ASP A 165 15.25 19.03 38.94
C ASP A 165 14.49 19.15 37.60
N SER A 166 13.49 20.04 37.53
CA SER A 166 12.69 20.31 36.33
C SER A 166 13.46 20.97 35.19
N THR A 167 14.79 21.10 35.27
CA THR A 167 15.66 21.41 34.12
C THR A 167 15.87 20.21 33.20
N MET A 168 15.43 19.01 33.61
CA MET A 168 15.63 17.79 32.85
C MET A 168 14.67 17.65 31.67
N THR A 169 15.28 17.39 30.51
CA THR A 169 14.69 16.96 29.25
C THR A 169 13.90 15.65 29.40
N THR A 170 12.74 15.52 28.74
CA THR A 170 11.98 14.25 28.76
C THR A 170 12.73 13.14 28.02
N LEU A 171 12.90 11.97 28.65
CA LEU A 171 13.37 10.75 28.00
C LEU A 171 12.19 10.04 27.32
N GLY A 172 12.21 10.01 25.99
CA GLY A 172 11.39 9.12 25.17
C GLY A 172 12.09 7.79 24.90
N SER A 173 11.34 6.83 24.36
CA SER A 173 11.86 5.54 23.91
C SER A 173 11.41 5.29 22.48
N GLN A 174 12.27 4.69 21.67
CA GLN A 174 11.95 4.23 20.33
C GLN A 174 12.38 2.79 20.17
N SER A 175 11.51 1.96 19.59
CA SER A 175 11.82 0.57 19.28
C SER A 175 11.96 0.37 17.78
N LYS A 176 12.98 -0.38 17.39
CA LYS A 176 13.42 -0.59 16.01
C LYS A 176 13.69 -2.07 15.77
N LEU A 177 13.59 -2.48 14.52
CA LEU A 177 14.12 -3.76 14.03
C LEU A 177 15.49 -3.51 13.42
N SER A 178 16.49 -4.31 13.80
CA SER A 178 17.85 -4.19 13.24
C SER A 178 17.88 -4.42 11.73
N GLU A 179 17.17 -5.44 11.26
CA GLU A 179 17.00 -5.75 9.84
C GLU A 179 15.77 -6.64 9.63
N GLY A 180 14.93 -6.31 8.65
CA GLY A 180 13.80 -7.14 8.24
C GLY A 180 13.45 -6.90 6.77
N HIS A 181 12.94 -7.94 6.12
CA HIS A 181 12.63 -7.97 4.70
C HIS A 181 11.18 -8.44 4.52
N TYR A 182 10.26 -7.47 4.54
CA TYR A 182 8.83 -7.71 4.55
C TYR A 182 8.32 -7.99 3.14
N VAL A 183 7.86 -9.22 2.89
CA VAL A 183 7.24 -9.58 1.61
C VAL A 183 5.74 -9.38 1.69
N HIS A 184 5.23 -8.34 1.04
CA HIS A 184 3.81 -8.12 0.80
C HIS A 184 3.40 -8.75 -0.53
N GLY A 185 2.45 -9.69 -0.51
CA GLY A 185 1.77 -10.15 -1.72
C GLY A 185 0.70 -9.16 -2.14
N PHE A 186 0.44 -9.05 -3.44
CA PHE A 186 -0.71 -8.31 -3.94
C PHE A 186 -1.34 -8.97 -5.17
N SER A 187 -2.60 -8.64 -5.40
CA SER A 187 -3.32 -8.96 -6.63
C SER A 187 -4.11 -7.76 -7.12
N VAL A 188 -4.29 -7.67 -8.43
CA VAL A 188 -5.20 -6.70 -9.06
C VAL A 188 -6.26 -7.47 -9.83
N ASN A 189 -7.53 -7.23 -9.49
CA ASN A 189 -8.68 -7.77 -10.18
C ASN A 189 -9.68 -6.66 -10.54
N PRO A 190 -9.63 -6.12 -11.77
CA PRO A 190 -10.50 -5.01 -12.18
C PRO A 190 -12.00 -5.31 -12.07
N HIS A 191 -12.38 -6.60 -12.15
CA HIS A 191 -13.77 -7.05 -12.03
C HIS A 191 -14.43 -6.66 -10.70
N ASN A 192 -13.64 -6.41 -9.65
CA ASN A 192 -14.14 -6.10 -8.32
C ASN A 192 -14.98 -4.81 -8.25
N ILE A 193 -14.83 -3.89 -9.21
CA ILE A 193 -15.58 -2.62 -9.26
C ILE A 193 -16.50 -2.49 -10.48
N THR A 194 -16.58 -3.50 -11.35
CA THR A 194 -17.35 -3.43 -12.61
C THR A 194 -18.83 -3.11 -12.36
N ASP A 195 -19.45 -3.74 -11.36
CA ASP A 195 -20.85 -3.49 -11.02
C ASP A 195 -21.05 -2.07 -10.47
N HIS A 196 -20.15 -1.60 -9.60
CA HIS A 196 -20.19 -0.23 -9.08
C HIS A 196 -20.07 0.81 -10.20
N VAL A 197 -19.17 0.57 -11.15
CA VAL A 197 -19.00 1.41 -12.34
C VAL A 197 -20.29 1.44 -13.16
N LYS A 198 -20.85 0.27 -13.48
CA LYS A 198 -22.08 0.15 -14.27
C LYS A 198 -23.30 0.80 -13.59
N LEU A 199 -23.42 0.68 -12.27
CA LEU A 199 -24.57 1.21 -11.53
C LEU A 199 -24.53 2.74 -11.34
N SER A 200 -23.34 3.34 -11.40
CA SER A 200 -23.13 4.77 -11.14
C SER A 200 -22.70 5.59 -12.36
N ASP A 201 -22.46 4.93 -13.51
CA ASP A 201 -21.74 5.53 -14.65
C ASP A 201 -20.41 6.17 -14.19
N GLY A 202 -19.72 5.46 -13.30
CA GLY A 202 -18.47 5.86 -12.67
C GLY A 202 -17.24 5.60 -13.54
N THR A 203 -16.06 5.95 -13.01
CA THR A 203 -14.80 5.71 -13.72
C THR A 203 -14.27 4.32 -13.38
N ALA A 204 -14.05 3.48 -14.40
CA ALA A 204 -13.40 2.18 -14.26
C ALA A 204 -11.90 2.34 -13.98
N LEU A 205 -11.24 1.28 -13.54
CA LEU A 205 -9.78 1.26 -13.38
C LEU A 205 -9.10 1.50 -14.74
N GLN A 206 -8.21 2.49 -14.80
CA GLN A 206 -7.53 2.89 -16.04
C GLN A 206 -6.08 2.38 -16.09
N SER A 207 -5.49 2.27 -17.28
CA SER A 207 -4.07 1.94 -17.44
C SER A 207 -3.17 2.96 -16.74
N THR A 208 -3.52 4.24 -16.77
CA THR A 208 -2.79 5.29 -16.03
C THR A 208 -2.89 5.14 -14.51
N ASP A 209 -3.97 4.55 -13.99
CA ASP A 209 -4.09 4.25 -12.56
C ASP A 209 -3.08 3.15 -12.16
N ILE A 210 -2.84 2.18 -13.05
CA ILE A 210 -1.87 1.10 -12.86
C ILE A 210 -0.44 1.64 -12.85
N ASP A 211 -0.11 2.58 -13.74
CA ASP A 211 1.21 3.21 -13.75
C ASP A 211 1.48 3.92 -12.42
N LYS A 212 0.51 4.72 -11.95
CA LYS A 212 0.59 5.40 -10.63
C LYS A 212 0.68 4.40 -9.48
N LEU A 213 -0.08 3.29 -9.53
CA LEU A 213 -0.02 2.21 -8.55
C LEU A 213 1.38 1.58 -8.49
N LYS A 214 1.96 1.24 -9.64
CA LYS A 214 3.30 0.64 -9.72
C LYS A 214 4.38 1.56 -9.16
N THR A 215 4.31 2.87 -9.46
CA THR A 215 5.21 3.85 -8.86
C THR A 215 5.05 3.89 -7.35
N GLY A 216 3.82 3.91 -6.84
CA GLY A 216 3.55 3.86 -5.41
C GLY A 216 4.05 2.57 -4.74
N LEU A 217 3.84 1.41 -5.37
CA LEU A 217 4.33 0.10 -4.90
C LEU A 217 5.85 0.01 -4.90
N SER A 218 6.52 0.71 -5.81
CA SER A 218 7.98 0.66 -5.96
C SER A 218 8.71 1.76 -5.19
N ARG A 219 8.03 2.84 -4.76
CA ARG A 219 8.71 4.01 -4.15
C ARG A 219 8.05 4.54 -2.88
N GLY A 220 6.81 4.11 -2.58
CA GLY A 220 5.99 4.78 -1.58
C GLY A 220 6.54 4.71 -0.15
N VAL A 221 7.18 3.60 0.22
CA VAL A 221 7.80 3.44 1.54
C VAL A 221 9.09 4.26 1.62
N THR A 222 9.98 4.12 0.63
CA THR A 222 11.22 4.91 0.57
C THR A 222 10.95 6.41 0.63
N PHE A 223 9.91 6.89 -0.08
CA PHE A 223 9.54 8.31 -0.10
C PHE A 223 8.95 8.84 1.23
N TYR A 224 8.34 7.98 2.05
CA TYR A 224 7.67 8.44 3.27
C TYR A 224 8.66 8.93 4.36
N ASP A 225 9.92 8.49 4.28
CA ASP A 225 11.07 8.82 5.15
C ASP A 225 10.76 9.76 6.34
N SER A 226 10.53 9.14 7.50
CA SER A 226 10.20 9.82 8.76
C SER A 226 11.10 9.29 9.86
N ALA A 227 11.26 10.00 10.99
CA ALA A 227 12.18 9.58 12.06
C ALA A 227 12.01 8.12 12.54
N ALA A 228 10.79 7.58 12.52
CA ALA A 228 10.52 6.19 12.90
C ALA A 228 10.73 5.18 11.77
N LYS A 229 10.70 5.64 10.51
CA LYS A 229 10.72 4.79 9.30
C LYS A 229 11.93 5.03 8.40
N SER A 230 12.84 5.92 8.79
CA SER A 230 14.08 6.18 8.09
C SER A 230 14.95 4.92 8.20
N GLY A 231 15.28 4.35 7.04
CA GLY A 231 15.84 2.99 6.92
C GLY A 231 14.85 1.93 6.45
N SER A 232 13.57 2.27 6.25
CA SER A 232 12.63 1.43 5.50
C SER A 232 12.56 1.85 4.03
N GLU A 233 12.84 0.93 3.12
CA GLU A 233 12.90 1.18 1.68
C GLU A 233 12.19 0.09 0.89
N ASN A 234 11.59 0.50 -0.23
CA ASN A 234 11.15 -0.41 -1.28
C ASN A 234 12.37 -1.06 -1.90
N GLU A 235 12.50 -2.37 -1.74
CA GLU A 235 13.66 -3.11 -2.21
C GLU A 235 13.42 -3.74 -3.58
N MET A 236 12.22 -4.29 -3.79
CA MET A 236 11.79 -4.78 -5.09
C MET A 236 10.28 -4.78 -5.25
N MET A 237 9.82 -4.76 -6.50
CA MET A 237 8.46 -5.12 -6.89
C MET A 237 8.51 -6.14 -8.03
N LEU A 238 7.82 -7.27 -7.87
CA LEU A 238 7.53 -8.23 -8.93
C LEU A 238 6.07 -8.08 -9.37
N TRP A 239 5.84 -7.94 -10.67
CA TRP A 239 4.53 -7.73 -11.28
C TRP A 239 4.32 -8.77 -12.40
N VAL A 240 3.39 -9.70 -12.18
CA VAL A 240 2.99 -10.72 -13.16
C VAL A 240 1.61 -10.37 -13.67
N GLN A 241 1.54 -9.86 -14.89
CA GLN A 241 0.28 -9.54 -15.57
C GLN A 241 -0.16 -10.73 -16.43
N LEU A 242 -1.42 -11.11 -16.28
CA LEU A 242 -2.05 -12.11 -17.13
C LEU A 242 -2.70 -11.45 -18.35
N LYS A 243 -2.86 -12.23 -19.42
CA LYS A 243 -3.64 -11.83 -20.60
C LYS A 243 -5.07 -11.50 -20.20
N GLU A 244 -5.68 -10.56 -20.92
CA GLU A 244 -7.07 -10.18 -20.72
C GLU A 244 -7.99 -11.41 -20.81
N GLY A 245 -8.99 -11.48 -19.92
CA GLY A 245 -9.91 -12.62 -19.81
C GLY A 245 -9.34 -13.86 -19.12
N SER A 246 -8.07 -13.87 -18.72
CA SER A 246 -7.48 -15.02 -18.01
C SER A 246 -8.05 -15.20 -16.60
N MET A 247 -8.57 -16.40 -16.32
CA MET A 247 -9.20 -16.74 -15.04
C MET A 247 -8.34 -17.60 -14.11
N ILE A 248 -7.07 -17.87 -14.48
CA ILE A 248 -6.18 -18.65 -13.61
C ILE A 248 -5.94 -17.93 -12.28
N VAL A 249 -5.61 -18.70 -11.25
CA VAL A 249 -5.28 -18.18 -9.91
C VAL A 249 -3.88 -18.65 -9.58
N LEU A 250 -3.02 -17.72 -9.15
CA LEU A 250 -1.68 -18.03 -8.67
C LEU A 250 -1.67 -18.05 -7.14
N PRO A 251 -0.82 -18.88 -6.52
CA PRO A 251 -0.63 -18.85 -5.07
C PRO A 251 -0.04 -17.51 -4.62
N SER A 252 -0.14 -17.23 -3.31
CA SER A 252 0.52 -16.07 -2.72
C SER A 252 2.03 -16.14 -2.93
N PHE A 253 2.63 -15.06 -3.41
CA PHE A 253 4.08 -14.98 -3.58
C PHE A 253 4.82 -14.78 -2.26
N VAL A 254 4.12 -14.44 -1.17
CA VAL A 254 4.73 -14.17 0.15
C VAL A 254 5.60 -15.32 0.63
N GLU A 255 5.10 -16.55 0.55
CA GLU A 255 5.83 -17.74 1.02
C GLU A 255 6.85 -18.26 0.00
N LEU A 256 6.69 -17.86 -1.26
CA LEU A 256 7.54 -18.31 -2.38
C LEU A 256 8.81 -17.47 -2.52
N VAL A 257 8.76 -16.19 -2.12
CA VAL A 257 9.95 -15.35 -2.01
C VAL A 257 10.73 -15.78 -0.77
N LYS A 258 12.02 -16.09 -0.95
CA LYS A 258 12.94 -16.40 0.15
C LYS A 258 14.04 -15.36 0.23
N ILE A 259 14.38 -14.93 1.44
CA ILE A 259 15.52 -14.05 1.70
C ILE A 259 16.63 -14.92 2.28
N LYS A 260 17.75 -15.01 1.58
CA LYS A 260 18.89 -15.84 2.00
C LYS A 260 19.69 -15.15 3.10
N ALA A 261 20.58 -15.93 3.74
CA ALA A 261 21.47 -15.39 4.77
C ALA A 261 22.44 -14.32 4.23
N ASP A 262 22.79 -14.38 2.94
CA ASP A 262 23.56 -13.35 2.24
C ASP A 262 22.71 -12.16 1.78
N LYS A 263 21.43 -12.11 2.18
CA LYS A 263 20.43 -11.08 1.87
C LYS A 263 20.00 -11.03 0.41
N SER A 264 20.39 -12.02 -0.40
CA SER A 264 19.85 -12.15 -1.75
C SER A 264 18.38 -12.61 -1.71
N ILE A 265 17.59 -12.10 -2.65
CA ILE A 265 16.18 -12.44 -2.79
C ILE A 265 16.01 -13.52 -3.85
N ASP A 266 15.44 -14.66 -3.47
CA ASP A 266 15.23 -15.82 -4.34
C ASP A 266 13.79 -15.89 -4.86
N LEU A 267 13.65 -15.87 -6.18
CA LEU A 267 12.38 -15.96 -6.89
C LEU A 267 12.17 -17.31 -7.60
N SER A 268 13.07 -18.29 -7.41
CA SER A 268 13.07 -19.54 -8.18
C SER A 268 11.75 -20.31 -8.09
N ALA A 269 11.11 -20.33 -6.91
CA ALA A 269 9.82 -21.00 -6.74
C ALA A 269 8.69 -20.32 -7.54
N ILE A 270 8.76 -18.99 -7.71
CA ILE A 270 7.81 -18.26 -8.58
C ILE A 270 8.13 -18.57 -10.04
N ALA A 271 9.40 -18.56 -10.43
CA ALA A 271 9.82 -18.89 -11.79
C ALA A 271 9.32 -20.29 -12.22
N GLU A 272 9.51 -21.30 -11.36
CA GLU A 272 9.04 -22.67 -11.62
C GLU A 272 7.52 -22.73 -11.87
N ILE A 273 6.72 -21.97 -11.10
CA ILE A 273 5.28 -21.91 -11.29
C ILE A 273 4.93 -21.26 -12.63
N LEU A 274 5.57 -20.14 -12.96
CA LEU A 274 5.29 -19.39 -14.18
C LEU A 274 5.71 -20.13 -15.46
N GLU A 275 6.72 -21.01 -15.37
CA GLU A 275 7.21 -21.83 -16.49
C GLU A 275 6.32 -23.05 -16.79
N ARG A 276 5.38 -23.41 -15.91
CA ARG A 276 4.44 -24.50 -16.17
C ARG A 276 3.65 -24.20 -17.45
N ASN A 277 3.63 -25.13 -18.41
CA ASN A 277 3.00 -24.92 -19.73
C ASN A 277 1.56 -24.37 -19.67
N HIS A 278 0.76 -24.79 -18.69
CA HIS A 278 -0.63 -24.35 -18.51
C HIS A 278 -0.77 -22.98 -17.82
N ILE A 279 0.31 -22.40 -17.30
CA ILE A 279 0.36 -21.06 -16.70
C ILE A 279 1.04 -20.09 -17.68
N ALA A 280 2.16 -20.48 -18.28
CA ALA A 280 2.93 -19.66 -19.21
C ALA A 280 2.09 -19.10 -20.35
N THR A 281 1.12 -19.88 -20.87
CA THR A 281 0.20 -19.46 -21.93
C THR A 281 -0.73 -18.32 -21.53
N HIS A 282 -0.96 -18.11 -20.23
CA HIS A 282 -1.80 -17.06 -19.67
C HIS A 282 -1.04 -15.80 -19.26
N VAL A 283 0.28 -15.88 -19.11
CA VAL A 283 1.12 -14.72 -18.75
C VAL A 283 1.25 -13.80 -19.97
N GLU A 284 1.00 -12.52 -19.76
CA GLU A 284 1.21 -11.49 -20.78
C GLU A 284 2.57 -10.83 -20.62
N LYS A 285 2.92 -10.45 -19.39
CA LYS A 285 4.22 -9.85 -19.07
C LYS A 285 4.60 -10.03 -17.62
N ILE A 286 5.90 -10.05 -17.38
CA ILE A 286 6.51 -10.07 -16.05
C ILE A 286 7.43 -8.86 -15.97
N GLU A 287 7.25 -8.03 -14.96
CA GLU A 287 8.07 -6.84 -14.70
C GLU A 287 8.69 -6.98 -13.31
N LEU A 288 9.98 -6.64 -13.21
CA LEU A 288 10.73 -6.64 -11.97
C LEU A 288 11.40 -5.29 -11.80
N VAL A 289 11.07 -4.58 -10.72
CA VAL A 289 11.60 -3.25 -10.41
C VAL A 289 12.45 -3.35 -9.15
N TYR A 290 13.72 -3.01 -9.24
CA TYR A 290 14.65 -2.97 -8.10
C TYR A 290 15.90 -2.15 -8.44
N ASP A 291 16.70 -1.79 -7.44
CA ASP A 291 18.02 -1.19 -7.62
C ASP A 291 19.09 -2.30 -7.67
N LYS A 292 19.79 -2.42 -8.81
CA LYS A 292 20.80 -3.47 -9.04
C LYS A 292 22.06 -3.29 -8.18
N THR A 293 22.31 -2.09 -7.68
CA THR A 293 23.43 -1.80 -6.79
C THR A 293 23.09 -2.13 -5.35
N ALA A 294 21.85 -1.87 -4.92
CA ALA A 294 21.42 -2.10 -3.54
C ALA A 294 20.90 -3.51 -3.26
N THR A 295 20.44 -4.24 -4.29
CA THR A 295 19.73 -5.52 -4.12
C THR A 295 20.21 -6.58 -5.10
N THR A 296 20.47 -7.77 -4.56
CA THR A 296 20.82 -8.97 -5.35
C THR A 296 19.60 -9.89 -5.43
N ILE A 297 19.20 -10.24 -6.66
CA ILE A 297 18.06 -11.12 -6.92
C ILE A 297 18.52 -12.34 -7.72
N VAL A 298 18.07 -13.52 -7.33
CA VAL A 298 18.35 -14.80 -8.00
C VAL A 298 17.05 -15.51 -8.37
N GLY A 299 17.10 -16.41 -9.36
CA GLY A 299 15.93 -17.16 -9.81
C GLY A 299 14.87 -16.30 -10.53
N ILE A 300 15.30 -15.23 -11.20
CA ILE A 300 14.39 -14.32 -11.92
C ILE A 300 13.64 -15.11 -13.02
N PRO A 301 12.29 -15.03 -13.09
CA PRO A 301 11.52 -15.72 -14.12
C PRO A 301 11.95 -15.34 -15.54
N THR A 302 11.95 -16.31 -16.45
CA THR A 302 12.30 -16.11 -17.85
C THR A 302 11.41 -15.07 -18.53
N GLY A 303 12.00 -14.16 -19.31
CA GLY A 303 11.26 -13.11 -20.04
C GLY A 303 10.87 -11.89 -19.18
N THR A 304 11.40 -11.77 -17.97
CA THR A 304 11.15 -10.62 -17.08
C THR A 304 11.78 -9.33 -17.61
N ILE A 305 10.98 -8.27 -17.68
CA ILE A 305 11.43 -6.91 -17.98
C ILE A 305 11.94 -6.29 -16.69
N ILE A 306 13.25 -6.04 -16.62
CA ILE A 306 13.90 -5.47 -15.44
C ILE A 306 14.02 -3.96 -15.61
N THR A 307 13.49 -3.20 -14.64
CA THR A 307 13.57 -1.73 -14.61
C THR A 307 14.23 -1.26 -13.31
N ASP A 308 14.99 -0.18 -13.39
CA ASP A 308 15.59 0.42 -12.20
C ASP A 308 14.53 1.15 -11.36
N ILE A 309 14.61 1.01 -10.03
CA ILE A 309 13.63 1.62 -9.12
C ILE A 309 13.62 3.15 -9.17
N ASN A 310 14.66 3.79 -9.68
CA ASN A 310 14.80 5.25 -9.77
C ASN A 310 14.46 5.83 -11.16
N GLN A 311 14.12 5.01 -12.16
CA GLN A 311 13.79 5.44 -13.53
C GLN A 311 12.36 5.94 -13.74
#